data_AF-A0A7S3C752-F1
#
_entry.id   AF-A0A7S3C752-F1
#
_cell.length_a   1.000
_cell.length_b   1.000
_cell.length_c   1.000
_cell.angle_alpha   90.00
_cell.angle_beta   90.00
_cell.angle_gamma   90.00
#
_symmetry.space_group_name_H-M   'P 1'
#
loop_
_entity.id
_entity.type
_entity.pdbx_description
1 polymer ?
#
loop_
_entity_poly.entity_id
_entity_poly.type
_entity_poly.pdbx_seq_one_letter_code
_entity_poly.pdbx_strand_id
1 'polypeptide(L)'
;PIAAYRSSRARGGAEGGGKRRRIAENGHPAEDSNLESDEEDEEFVLPRGVSAFCSTSALETENTRDAIQLWWAPRPFNQRSGYTKRAIDVPLVNGWFKEHVPRDNPVKVRVSYQKLLKCYVLNALHHRKQKPMKKKDLMKSLKATKFFQQTELDWVEAGLQVCRQGHNMLNLLINRKNLNYLHLDYNFNLKPVKTLTTKERKKSRFGNAFHLCREIFRLTKMIVDAHVQFRLGHVDAYQLADGLQYTFAHVGQLTGMYRYKYRLMRQIRMCKDLKHLIYYRFNQGSVGKGPGVGFWAPMWRVWLFFLRGVTPLL
;
A
#
# COMPACT_ATOMS: atom_id res chain seq x y z
N PRO A 1 26.63 5.87 7.07
CA PRO A 1 26.97 5.58 8.48
C PRO A 1 25.72 5.15 9.27
N ILE A 2 25.43 3.85 9.30
CA ILE A 2 24.24 3.30 9.97
C ILE A 2 24.67 2.75 11.33
N ALA A 3 24.09 3.33 12.39
CA ALA A 3 24.32 2.94 13.78
C ALA A 3 23.79 1.53 14.04
N ALA A 4 24.67 0.66 14.52
CA ALA A 4 24.37 -0.71 14.90
C ALA A 4 23.52 -0.77 16.18
N TYR A 5 22.53 -1.65 16.11
CA TYR A 5 21.71 -2.19 17.18
C TYR A 5 22.54 -2.51 18.45
N ARG A 6 22.30 -1.80 19.57
CA ARG A 6 22.75 -2.24 20.91
C ARG A 6 21.58 -2.87 21.65
N SER A 7 21.69 -4.19 21.83
CA SER A 7 20.85 -4.98 22.74
C SER A 7 21.34 -4.77 24.18
N SER A 8 20.41 -4.39 25.05
CA SER A 8 20.60 -4.22 26.49
C SER A 8 20.61 -5.58 27.20
N ARG A 9 21.69 -5.87 27.94
CA ARG A 9 21.64 -6.81 29.07
C ARG A 9 22.36 -6.18 30.27
N ALA A 10 21.60 -5.91 31.31
CA ALA A 10 22.07 -5.45 32.61
C ALA A 10 22.69 -6.61 33.40
N ARG A 11 23.79 -6.34 34.10
CA ARG A 11 24.20 -6.97 35.37
C ARG A 11 25.15 -6.01 36.09
N GLY A 12 24.81 -5.65 37.32
CA GLY A 12 25.67 -4.87 38.21
C GLY A 12 26.53 -5.77 39.11
N GLY A 13 27.48 -5.14 39.81
CA GLY A 13 28.00 -5.60 41.10
C GLY A 13 29.49 -5.94 41.19
N ALA A 14 30.25 -5.00 41.77
CA ALA A 14 31.36 -5.14 42.74
C ALA A 14 32.75 -5.72 42.34
N GLU A 15 33.72 -4.79 42.37
CA GLU A 15 35.01 -4.77 43.10
C GLU A 15 35.91 -6.00 43.29
N GLY A 16 37.21 -5.82 43.00
CA GLY A 16 38.31 -6.68 43.45
C GLY A 16 39.65 -6.32 42.79
N GLY A 17 40.48 -5.52 43.47
CA GLY A 17 41.71 -4.92 42.93
C GLY A 17 42.95 -5.83 42.85
N GLY A 18 43.87 -5.45 41.97
CA GLY A 18 45.22 -6.02 41.87
C GLY A 18 46.21 -4.98 41.32
N LYS A 19 47.09 -4.49 42.19
CA LYS A 19 48.08 -3.41 41.98
C LYS A 19 49.01 -3.67 40.77
N ARG A 20 49.03 -2.73 39.81
CA ARG A 20 50.16 -2.56 38.85
C ARG A 20 51.20 -1.61 39.45
N ARG A 21 52.41 -2.11 39.72
CA ARG A 21 53.59 -1.28 40.02
C ARG A 21 54.11 -0.66 38.71
N ARG A 22 54.39 0.64 38.76
CA ARG A 22 55.16 1.40 37.77
C ARG A 22 56.65 1.19 38.03
N ILE A 23 57.45 1.03 36.97
CA ILE A 23 58.83 1.50 36.89
C ILE A 23 58.99 2.17 35.53
N ALA A 24 59.67 3.31 35.53
CA ALA A 24 59.82 4.25 34.44
C ALA A 24 61.20 4.09 33.74
N GLU A 25 61.32 4.81 32.63
CA GLU A 25 62.54 5.38 32.01
C GLU A 25 63.40 4.54 31.04
N ASN A 26 63.13 4.80 29.75
CA ASN A 26 64.04 5.19 28.66
C ASN A 26 65.51 4.73 28.64
N GLY A 27 65.85 4.03 27.54
CA GLY A 27 67.18 3.97 26.91
C GLY A 27 67.13 3.14 25.61
N HIS A 28 67.46 3.75 24.46
CA HIS A 28 67.61 3.13 23.11
C HIS A 28 68.73 2.05 23.05
N PRO A 29 68.89 1.24 21.96
CA PRO A 29 68.27 1.29 20.62
C PRO A 29 67.63 -0.04 20.15
N ALA A 30 67.00 0.02 18.97
CA ALA A 30 66.54 -1.14 18.21
C ALA A 30 67.73 -2.03 17.82
N GLU A 31 67.72 -3.28 18.28
CA GLU A 31 68.46 -4.37 17.67
C GLU A 31 67.45 -5.29 17.00
N ASP A 32 67.57 -5.42 15.68
CA ASP A 32 66.98 -6.47 14.88
C ASP A 32 67.41 -7.82 15.47
N SER A 33 66.62 -8.36 16.39
CA SER A 33 66.70 -9.77 16.71
C SER A 33 65.85 -10.52 15.68
N ASN A 34 66.56 -11.09 14.71
CA ASN A 34 66.12 -12.20 13.88
C ASN A 34 65.31 -13.17 14.75
N LEU A 35 63.98 -13.11 14.65
CA LEU A 35 63.12 -14.21 15.04
C LEU A 35 63.21 -15.22 13.90
N GLU A 36 64.34 -15.91 13.85
CA GLU A 36 64.45 -17.19 13.15
C GLU A 36 63.43 -18.11 13.81
N SER A 37 62.29 -18.25 13.15
CA SER A 37 61.30 -19.26 13.48
C SER A 37 61.91 -20.62 13.13
N ASP A 38 62.18 -21.41 14.17
CA ASP A 38 62.43 -22.85 14.09
C ASP A 38 61.25 -23.57 13.38
N GLU A 39 61.25 -23.59 12.04
CA GLU A 39 60.34 -24.39 11.20
C GLU A 39 61.09 -25.21 10.12
N GLU A 40 62.38 -25.51 10.35
CA GLU A 40 63.18 -26.41 9.48
C GLU A 40 63.13 -27.89 9.92
N ASP A 41 62.05 -28.33 10.60
CA ASP A 41 61.77 -29.74 10.87
C ASP A 41 60.56 -30.18 10.04
N GLU A 42 60.83 -30.80 8.89
CA GLU A 42 59.88 -31.27 7.87
C GLU A 42 58.92 -30.18 7.33
N GLU A 43 59.45 -29.23 6.55
CA GLU A 43 58.63 -28.29 5.77
C GLU A 43 57.61 -29.07 4.93
N PHE A 44 56.34 -29.03 5.34
CA PHE A 44 55.26 -29.72 4.66
C PHE A 44 55.09 -29.13 3.25
N VAL A 45 55.64 -29.82 2.24
CA VAL A 45 55.55 -29.37 0.85
C VAL A 45 54.26 -29.88 0.21
N LEU A 46 53.46 -28.95 -0.32
CA LEU A 46 52.27 -29.30 -1.11
C LEU A 46 52.67 -30.08 -2.38
N PRO A 47 51.94 -31.16 -2.76
CA PRO A 47 52.22 -31.91 -3.97
C PRO A 47 52.24 -31.04 -5.24
N ARG A 48 53.11 -31.41 -6.19
CA ARG A 48 53.21 -30.71 -7.49
C ARG A 48 51.85 -30.75 -8.20
N GLY A 49 51.38 -29.58 -8.65
CA GLY A 49 50.07 -29.41 -9.27
C GLY A 49 48.97 -28.89 -8.32
N VAL A 50 49.28 -28.67 -7.05
CA VAL A 50 48.39 -27.97 -6.12
C VAL A 50 48.56 -26.46 -6.29
N SER A 51 47.50 -25.79 -6.73
CA SER A 51 47.39 -24.33 -6.78
C SER A 51 46.11 -23.88 -6.07
N ALA A 52 46.01 -22.61 -5.69
CA ALA A 52 44.77 -22.05 -5.16
C ALA A 52 43.59 -22.31 -6.12
N PHE A 53 42.45 -22.78 -5.59
CA PHE A 53 41.32 -23.26 -6.38
C PHE A 53 40.82 -22.29 -7.46
N CYS A 54 40.83 -20.98 -7.21
CA CYS A 54 40.32 -19.95 -8.12
C CYS A 54 41.42 -19.01 -8.64
N SER A 55 42.66 -19.48 -8.78
CA SER A 55 43.80 -18.66 -9.22
C SER A 55 43.63 -17.98 -10.59
N THR A 56 42.77 -18.52 -11.45
CA THR A 56 42.48 -17.99 -12.80
C THR A 56 41.37 -16.94 -12.82
N SER A 57 40.58 -16.82 -11.75
CA SER A 57 39.41 -15.94 -11.69
C SER A 57 39.72 -14.68 -10.89
N ALA A 58 39.25 -13.53 -11.38
CA ALA A 58 39.39 -12.27 -10.66
C ALA A 58 38.56 -12.28 -9.36
N LEU A 59 39.09 -11.65 -8.30
CA LEU A 59 38.42 -11.57 -6.99
C LEU A 59 37.10 -10.78 -7.05
N GLU A 60 37.07 -9.71 -7.83
CA GLU A 60 35.90 -8.85 -8.01
C GLU A 60 35.58 -8.67 -9.50
N THR A 61 34.30 -8.55 -9.81
CA THR A 61 33.76 -8.22 -11.14
C THR A 61 32.99 -6.90 -11.04
N GLU A 62 32.68 -6.28 -12.18
CA GLU A 62 31.89 -5.04 -12.23
C GLU A 62 30.54 -5.15 -11.48
N ASN A 63 29.94 -6.34 -11.49
CA ASN A 63 28.63 -6.60 -10.87
C ASN A 63 28.73 -7.05 -9.40
N THR A 64 29.93 -7.32 -8.86
CA THR A 64 30.09 -7.88 -7.51
C THR A 64 29.53 -6.92 -6.45
N ARG A 65 29.79 -5.62 -6.58
CA ARG A 65 29.29 -4.60 -5.65
C ARG A 65 27.76 -4.52 -5.64
N ASP A 66 27.14 -4.48 -6.82
CA ASP A 66 25.69 -4.37 -6.94
C ASP A 66 24.98 -5.65 -6.48
N ALA A 67 25.56 -6.82 -6.75
CA ALA A 67 25.07 -8.09 -6.26
C ALA A 67 25.10 -8.17 -4.72
N ILE A 68 26.20 -7.71 -4.12
CA ILE A 68 26.36 -7.58 -2.67
C ILE A 68 25.32 -6.59 -2.11
N GLN A 69 25.07 -5.45 -2.77
CA GLN A 69 24.04 -4.50 -2.35
C GLN A 69 22.61 -5.08 -2.43
N LEU A 70 22.30 -5.85 -3.49
CA LEU A 70 21.01 -6.53 -3.64
C LEU A 70 20.79 -7.60 -2.57
N TRP A 71 21.85 -8.21 -2.06
CA TRP A 71 21.78 -9.20 -0.98
C TRP A 71 21.13 -8.62 0.29
N TRP A 72 21.45 -7.37 0.63
CA TRP A 72 20.86 -6.66 1.77
C TRP A 72 19.63 -5.81 1.44
N ALA A 73 19.09 -5.92 0.23
CA ALA A 73 17.90 -5.19 -0.16
C ALA A 73 16.62 -5.72 0.55
N PRO A 74 15.60 -4.89 0.77
CA PRO A 74 14.33 -5.38 1.30
C PRO A 74 13.62 -6.24 0.25
N ARG A 75 12.80 -7.19 0.71
CA ARG A 75 11.85 -7.89 -0.17
C ARG A 75 10.96 -6.85 -0.87
N PRO A 76 10.82 -6.87 -2.21
CA PRO A 76 11.06 -7.99 -3.13
C PRO A 76 12.44 -8.09 -3.79
N PHE A 77 13.36 -7.15 -3.56
CA PHE A 77 14.57 -7.00 -4.38
C PHE A 77 15.71 -7.97 -4.04
N ASN A 78 15.67 -8.62 -2.87
CA ASN A 78 16.66 -9.63 -2.47
C ASN A 78 16.41 -11.03 -3.06
N GLN A 79 15.48 -11.17 -4.02
CA GLN A 79 15.14 -12.46 -4.63
C GLN A 79 15.34 -12.39 -6.14
N ARG A 80 15.99 -13.40 -6.73
CA ARG A 80 16.18 -13.49 -8.19
C ARG A 80 14.90 -13.93 -8.92
N SER A 81 14.03 -14.68 -8.26
CA SER A 81 12.77 -15.19 -8.81
C SER A 81 11.67 -15.18 -7.77
N GLY A 82 10.41 -15.14 -8.22
CA GLY A 82 9.24 -15.14 -7.34
C GLY A 82 7.93 -15.21 -8.12
N TYR A 83 6.82 -15.38 -7.39
CA TYR A 83 5.49 -15.39 -7.99
C TYR A 83 4.95 -13.98 -8.23
N THR A 84 4.26 -13.80 -9.35
CA THR A 84 3.52 -12.57 -9.65
C THR A 84 2.45 -12.34 -8.58
N LYS A 85 2.36 -11.10 -8.08
CA LYS A 85 1.35 -10.69 -7.11
C LYS A 85 0.30 -9.81 -7.78
N ARG A 86 -0.92 -9.83 -7.24
CA ARG A 86 -1.96 -8.88 -7.65
C ARG A 86 -1.55 -7.47 -7.21
N ALA A 87 -1.87 -6.46 -8.01
CA ALA A 87 -1.58 -5.06 -7.69
C ALA A 87 -2.12 -4.64 -6.30
N ILE A 88 -3.30 -5.15 -5.92
CA ILE A 88 -3.91 -4.87 -4.61
C ILE A 88 -3.13 -5.44 -3.41
N ASP A 89 -2.34 -6.48 -3.62
CA ASP A 89 -1.60 -7.16 -2.55
C ASP A 89 -0.21 -6.56 -2.30
N VAL A 90 0.18 -5.53 -3.06
CA VAL A 90 1.47 -4.84 -2.92
C VAL A 90 1.28 -3.54 -2.14
N PRO A 91 1.69 -3.49 -0.85
CA PRO A 91 1.59 -2.27 -0.06
C PRO A 91 2.84 -1.39 -0.17
N LEU A 92 2.78 -0.37 -1.03
CA LEU A 92 3.90 0.55 -1.28
C LEU A 92 4.35 1.33 -0.03
N VAL A 93 3.40 1.73 0.82
CA VAL A 93 3.67 2.65 1.96
C VAL A 93 3.81 1.94 3.31
N ASN A 94 3.73 0.61 3.35
CA ASN A 94 3.74 -0.11 4.63
C ASN A 94 5.05 0.01 5.39
N GLY A 95 6.19 0.10 4.69
CA GLY A 95 7.48 0.32 5.36
C GLY A 95 7.48 1.64 6.15
N TRP A 96 6.91 2.69 5.57
CA TRP A 96 7.02 4.05 6.10
C TRP A 96 6.38 4.23 7.48
N PHE A 97 5.23 3.61 7.75
CA PHE A 97 4.55 3.74 9.05
C PHE A 97 4.92 2.65 10.06
N LYS A 98 5.72 1.66 9.65
CA LYS A 98 6.32 0.67 10.56
C LYS A 98 7.57 1.21 11.24
N GLU A 99 8.23 2.16 10.61
CA GLU A 99 9.35 2.91 11.17
C GLU A 99 8.86 4.00 12.14
N HIS A 100 9.74 4.42 13.03
CA HIS A 100 9.46 5.54 13.93
C HIS A 100 9.32 6.84 13.14
N VAL A 101 8.30 7.63 13.49
CA VAL A 101 8.07 8.94 12.88
C VAL A 101 9.16 9.94 13.34
N PRO A 102 9.74 10.75 12.43
CA PRO A 102 10.62 11.86 12.81
C PRO A 102 9.94 12.82 13.79
N ARG A 103 10.69 13.33 14.77
CA ARG A 103 10.14 14.19 15.84
C ARG A 103 9.62 15.54 15.32
N ASP A 104 10.22 16.05 14.25
CA ASP A 104 9.88 17.34 13.64
C ASP A 104 8.51 17.34 12.95
N ASN A 105 7.96 16.15 12.66
CA ASN A 105 6.64 16.04 12.05
C ASN A 105 5.53 16.47 13.02
N PRO A 106 4.50 17.21 12.58
CA PRO A 106 3.45 17.72 13.44
C PRO A 106 2.56 16.62 14.01
N VAL A 107 1.87 16.93 15.11
CA VAL A 107 1.00 16.00 15.88
C VAL A 107 0.04 15.23 14.96
N LYS A 108 -0.58 15.89 13.99
CA LYS A 108 -1.54 15.26 13.06
C LYS A 108 -0.94 14.06 12.30
N VAL A 109 0.33 14.14 11.93
CA VAL A 109 1.04 13.08 11.20
C VAL A 109 1.41 11.95 12.17
N ARG A 110 1.93 12.30 13.35
CA ARG A 110 2.28 11.32 14.40
C ARG A 110 1.07 10.47 14.82
N VAL A 111 -0.10 11.10 14.97
CA VAL A 111 -1.36 10.39 15.25
C VAL A 111 -1.77 9.47 14.09
N SER A 112 -1.57 9.90 12.83
CA SER A 112 -1.85 9.06 11.66
C SER A 112 -0.94 7.84 11.58
N TYR A 113 0.35 7.97 11.88
CA TYR A 113 1.28 6.84 12.01
C TYR A 113 0.79 5.83 13.05
N GLN A 114 0.44 6.32 14.25
CA GLN A 114 -0.08 5.47 15.33
C GLN A 114 -1.36 4.72 14.92
N LYS A 115 -2.29 5.38 14.22
CA LYS A 115 -3.54 4.76 13.75
C LYS A 115 -3.31 3.72 12.66
N LEU A 116 -2.42 3.98 11.72
CA LEU A 116 -2.04 3.02 10.67
C LEU A 116 -1.35 1.80 11.29
N LEU A 117 -0.44 2.01 12.25
CA LEU A 117 0.21 0.93 12.99
C LEU A 117 -0.81 0.12 13.80
N LYS A 118 -1.77 0.78 14.48
CA LYS A 118 -2.88 0.10 15.18
C LYS A 118 -3.67 -0.80 14.21
N CYS A 119 -4.00 -0.30 13.02
CA CYS A 119 -4.71 -1.10 12.02
C CYS A 119 -3.88 -2.28 11.52
N TYR A 120 -2.57 -2.11 11.34
CA TYR A 120 -1.66 -3.19 10.98
C TYR A 120 -1.60 -4.27 12.06
N VAL A 121 -1.40 -3.89 13.33
CA VAL A 121 -1.36 -4.81 14.47
C VAL A 121 -2.68 -5.55 14.64
N LEU A 122 -3.83 -4.86 14.54
CA LEU A 122 -5.14 -5.51 14.63
C LEU A 122 -5.37 -6.53 13.51
N ASN A 123 -4.89 -6.25 12.28
CA ASN A 123 -5.00 -7.19 11.18
C ASN A 123 -4.12 -8.43 11.39
N ALA A 124 -2.93 -8.26 11.99
CA ALA A 124 -2.04 -9.37 12.32
C ALA A 124 -2.56 -10.20 13.51
N LEU A 125 -3.06 -9.54 14.56
CA LEU A 125 -3.57 -10.17 15.77
C LEU A 125 -4.80 -11.05 15.50
N HIS A 126 -5.73 -10.56 14.68
CA HIS A 126 -6.93 -11.31 14.33
C HIS A 126 -6.78 -12.15 13.06
N HIS A 127 -5.55 -12.32 12.56
CA HIS A 127 -5.31 -13.17 11.40
C HIS A 127 -5.54 -14.64 11.78
N ARG A 128 -6.49 -15.28 11.10
CA ARG A 128 -6.75 -16.73 11.22
C ARG A 128 -6.36 -17.42 9.93
N LYS A 129 -5.83 -18.64 10.05
CA LYS A 129 -5.55 -19.50 8.88
C LYS A 129 -6.83 -19.65 8.05
N GLN A 130 -6.72 -19.46 6.75
CA GLN A 130 -7.86 -19.59 5.85
C GLN A 130 -8.40 -21.02 5.92
N LYS A 131 -9.72 -21.15 6.13
CA LYS A 131 -10.37 -22.46 6.11
C LYS A 131 -10.33 -23.01 4.68
N PRO A 132 -9.96 -24.27 4.46
CA PRO A 132 -10.06 -24.88 3.13
C PRO A 132 -11.53 -24.87 2.71
N MET A 133 -11.82 -24.28 1.56
CA MET A 133 -13.16 -24.21 0.98
C MET A 133 -13.10 -24.69 -0.46
N LYS A 134 -14.21 -25.26 -0.96
CA LYS A 134 -14.34 -25.60 -2.37
C LYS A 134 -14.23 -24.34 -3.22
N LYS A 135 -13.31 -24.34 -4.18
CA LYS A 135 -13.11 -23.22 -5.11
C LYS A 135 -14.36 -23.10 -5.99
N LYS A 136 -15.05 -21.96 -5.91
CA LYS A 136 -16.17 -21.58 -6.78
C LYS A 136 -15.76 -20.34 -7.56
N ASP A 137 -15.82 -20.42 -8.87
CA ASP A 137 -15.51 -19.31 -9.77
C ASP A 137 -16.79 -18.86 -10.47
N LEU A 138 -17.33 -17.73 -10.00
CA LEU A 138 -18.57 -17.15 -10.52
C LEU A 138 -18.45 -16.81 -12.01
N MET A 139 -17.32 -16.25 -12.44
CA MET A 139 -17.16 -15.80 -13.83
C MET A 139 -17.06 -16.99 -14.78
N LYS A 140 -16.39 -18.07 -14.36
CA LYS A 140 -16.37 -19.33 -15.12
C LYS A 140 -17.76 -19.93 -15.25
N SER A 141 -18.56 -19.90 -14.18
CA SER A 141 -19.95 -20.38 -14.21
C SER A 141 -20.86 -19.53 -15.11
N LEU A 142 -20.74 -18.20 -15.07
CA LEU A 142 -21.53 -17.32 -15.93
C LEU A 142 -21.17 -17.49 -17.41
N LYS A 143 -19.87 -17.55 -17.73
CA LYS A 143 -19.36 -17.77 -19.10
C LYS A 143 -19.84 -19.09 -19.72
N ALA A 144 -20.07 -20.12 -18.91
CA ALA A 144 -20.57 -21.40 -19.40
C ALA A 144 -22.02 -21.35 -19.90
N THR A 145 -22.77 -20.29 -19.60
CA THR A 145 -24.17 -20.15 -20.03
C THR A 145 -24.26 -19.38 -21.35
N LYS A 146 -25.31 -19.65 -22.15
CA LYS A 146 -25.56 -18.97 -23.44
C LYS A 146 -25.81 -17.45 -23.32
N PHE A 147 -26.10 -16.95 -22.12
CA PHE A 147 -26.47 -15.56 -21.88
C PHE A 147 -25.26 -14.62 -21.77
N PHE A 148 -24.05 -15.16 -21.59
CA PHE A 148 -22.83 -14.37 -21.43
C PHE A 148 -21.86 -14.67 -22.57
N GLN A 149 -21.39 -13.60 -23.22
CA GLN A 149 -20.35 -13.65 -24.25
C GLN A 149 -19.07 -12.99 -23.72
N GLN A 150 -17.94 -13.28 -24.36
CA GLN A 150 -16.64 -12.70 -24.01
C GLN A 150 -16.13 -11.84 -25.17
N THR A 151 -15.59 -10.68 -24.83
CA THR A 151 -14.91 -9.77 -25.76
C THR A 151 -13.77 -9.04 -25.03
N GLU A 152 -12.94 -8.32 -25.78
CA GLU A 152 -11.90 -7.44 -25.27
C GLU A 152 -12.27 -5.98 -25.59
N LEU A 153 -12.17 -5.09 -24.61
CA LEU A 153 -12.63 -3.70 -24.70
C LEU A 153 -11.66 -2.76 -23.98
N ASP A 154 -11.66 -1.48 -24.37
CA ASP A 154 -10.97 -0.43 -23.63
C ASP A 154 -11.58 -0.29 -22.22
N TRP A 155 -10.74 -0.04 -21.22
CA TRP A 155 -11.15 0.13 -19.83
C TRP A 155 -12.13 1.30 -19.67
N VAL A 156 -11.92 2.40 -20.41
CA VAL A 156 -12.83 3.56 -20.35
C VAL A 156 -14.18 3.23 -20.96
N GLU A 157 -14.20 2.47 -22.06
CA GLU A 157 -15.44 2.01 -22.69
C GLU A 157 -16.22 1.10 -21.73
N ALA A 158 -15.56 0.09 -21.16
CA ALA A 158 -16.17 -0.78 -20.16
C ALA A 158 -16.69 0.01 -18.94
N GLY A 159 -15.93 1.01 -18.48
CA GLY A 159 -16.34 1.90 -17.38
C GLY A 159 -17.61 2.70 -17.69
N LEU A 160 -17.71 3.27 -18.89
CA LEU A 160 -18.90 3.99 -19.36
C LEU A 160 -20.11 3.06 -19.48
N GLN A 161 -19.91 1.85 -20.01
CA GLN A 161 -20.97 0.84 -20.09
C GLN A 161 -21.49 0.47 -18.69
N VAL A 162 -20.61 0.22 -17.71
CA VAL A 162 -21.01 -0.07 -16.33
C VAL A 162 -21.79 1.09 -15.70
N CYS A 163 -21.37 2.33 -15.93
CA CYS A 163 -22.08 3.51 -15.42
C CYS A 163 -23.49 3.63 -16.02
N ARG A 164 -23.62 3.43 -17.33
CA ARG A 164 -24.91 3.45 -18.04
C ARG A 164 -25.82 2.33 -17.57
N GLN A 165 -25.30 1.11 -17.45
CA GLN A 165 -26.05 -0.05 -16.95
C GLN A 165 -26.53 0.19 -15.52
N GLY A 166 -25.67 0.68 -14.63
CA GLY A 166 -26.03 1.02 -13.24
C GLY A 166 -27.13 2.06 -13.15
N HIS A 167 -27.04 3.14 -13.95
CA HIS A 167 -28.09 4.16 -14.02
C HIS A 167 -29.43 3.58 -14.49
N ASN A 168 -29.41 2.79 -15.58
CA ASN A 168 -30.60 2.15 -16.12
C ASN A 168 -31.24 1.17 -15.12
N MET A 169 -30.45 0.35 -14.43
CA MET A 169 -30.94 -0.59 -13.42
C MET A 169 -31.68 0.13 -12.28
N LEU A 170 -31.11 1.24 -11.77
CA LEU A 170 -31.73 2.03 -10.72
C LEU A 170 -32.99 2.75 -11.21
N ASN A 171 -32.98 3.29 -12.43
CA ASN A 171 -34.16 3.92 -13.03
C ASN A 171 -35.30 2.94 -13.28
N LEU A 172 -35.00 1.76 -13.81
CA LEU A 172 -36.00 0.70 -13.99
C LEU A 172 -36.62 0.31 -12.64
N LEU A 173 -35.86 0.32 -11.55
CA LEU A 173 -36.41 0.07 -10.22
C LEU A 173 -37.33 1.20 -9.72
N ILE A 174 -36.99 2.47 -10.00
CA ILE A 174 -37.82 3.64 -9.67
C ILE A 174 -39.15 3.56 -10.44
N ASN A 175 -39.06 3.31 -11.75
CA ASN A 175 -40.23 3.20 -12.64
C ASN A 175 -41.09 1.99 -12.29
N ARG A 176 -40.48 0.83 -11.98
CA ARG A 176 -41.22 -0.36 -11.52
C ARG A 176 -42.01 -0.13 -10.24
N LYS A 177 -41.56 0.80 -9.37
CA LYS A 177 -42.29 1.21 -8.16
C LYS A 177 -43.33 2.32 -8.41
N ASN A 178 -43.50 2.75 -9.67
CA ASN A 178 -44.38 3.85 -10.08
C ASN A 178 -44.08 5.13 -9.29
N LEU A 179 -42.81 5.55 -9.26
CA LEU A 179 -42.32 6.75 -8.56
C LEU A 179 -41.95 7.87 -9.55
N ASN A 180 -42.88 8.25 -10.42
CA ASN A 180 -42.67 9.22 -11.51
C ASN A 180 -42.30 10.64 -11.03
N TYR A 181 -42.47 10.90 -9.73
CA TYR A 181 -42.12 12.16 -9.07
C TYR A 181 -40.68 12.19 -8.52
N LEU A 182 -39.90 11.15 -8.78
CA LEU A 182 -38.47 11.09 -8.50
C LEU A 182 -37.67 11.04 -9.81
N HIS A 183 -36.60 11.82 -9.86
CA HIS A 183 -35.65 11.81 -10.95
C HIS A 183 -34.26 11.44 -10.42
N LEU A 184 -33.63 10.44 -11.05
CA LEU A 184 -32.23 10.11 -10.83
C LEU A 184 -31.43 10.79 -11.95
N ASP A 185 -30.53 11.70 -11.59
CA ASP A 185 -29.64 12.31 -12.59
C ASP A 185 -28.48 11.36 -12.95
N TYR A 186 -27.73 11.71 -14.01
CA TYR A 186 -26.59 10.90 -14.50
C TYR A 186 -25.39 10.89 -13.53
N ASN A 187 -25.38 11.77 -12.52
CA ASN A 187 -24.41 11.80 -11.43
C ASN A 187 -24.92 11.06 -10.18
N PHE A 188 -26.00 10.27 -10.33
CA PHE A 188 -26.61 9.46 -9.28
C PHE A 188 -27.16 10.26 -8.09
N ASN A 189 -27.55 11.51 -8.28
CA ASN A 189 -28.39 12.22 -7.32
C ASN A 189 -29.85 11.86 -7.54
N LEU A 190 -30.54 11.47 -6.47
CA LEU A 190 -31.99 11.27 -6.49
C LEU A 190 -32.67 12.55 -6.00
N LYS A 191 -33.44 13.20 -6.88
CA LYS A 191 -34.12 14.47 -6.60
C LYS A 191 -35.64 14.31 -6.79
N PRO A 192 -36.47 14.94 -5.96
CA PRO A 192 -37.90 15.04 -6.24
C PRO A 192 -38.14 16.03 -7.38
N VAL A 193 -39.02 15.70 -8.32
CA VAL A 193 -39.41 16.58 -9.44
C VAL A 193 -40.34 17.70 -8.97
N LYS A 194 -41.17 17.39 -7.96
CA LYS A 194 -42.14 18.29 -7.34
C LYS A 194 -42.11 18.11 -5.83
N THR A 195 -42.70 19.05 -5.09
CA THR A 195 -42.93 18.89 -3.65
C THR A 195 -43.84 17.67 -3.42
N LEU A 196 -43.34 16.71 -2.65
CA LEU A 196 -44.03 15.43 -2.45
C LEU A 196 -45.06 15.53 -1.33
N THR A 197 -46.23 14.93 -1.58
CA THR A 197 -47.22 14.69 -0.52
C THR A 197 -46.67 13.72 0.52
N THR A 198 -47.28 13.71 1.72
CA THR A 198 -46.91 12.76 2.79
C THR A 198 -47.03 11.30 2.34
N LYS A 199 -48.02 10.96 1.51
CA LYS A 199 -48.23 9.63 0.91
C LYS A 199 -47.11 9.28 -0.07
N GLU A 200 -46.80 10.17 -1.01
CA GLU A 200 -45.71 9.99 -1.98
C GLU A 200 -44.36 9.82 -1.28
N ARG A 201 -44.07 10.65 -0.25
CA ARG A 201 -42.85 10.60 0.55
C ARG A 201 -42.68 9.28 1.31
N LYS A 202 -43.76 8.75 1.90
CA LYS A 202 -43.75 7.45 2.57
C LYS A 202 -43.51 6.32 1.56
N LYS A 203 -44.16 6.37 0.39
CA LYS A 203 -44.02 5.36 -0.67
C LYS A 203 -42.62 5.37 -1.31
N SER A 204 -42.00 6.53 -1.47
CA SER A 204 -40.72 6.69 -2.14
C SER A 204 -39.49 6.56 -1.23
N ARG A 205 -39.68 6.17 0.03
CA ARG A 205 -38.59 6.00 1.00
C ARG A 205 -37.82 4.72 0.68
N PHE A 206 -36.70 4.86 -0.03
CA PHE A 206 -35.80 3.75 -0.30
C PHE A 206 -34.99 3.35 0.94
N GLY A 207 -34.62 2.06 1.00
CA GLY A 207 -33.77 1.51 2.04
C GLY A 207 -32.28 1.75 1.81
N ASN A 208 -31.48 1.33 2.78
CA ASN A 208 -30.02 1.49 2.72
C ASN A 208 -29.36 0.78 1.54
N ALA A 209 -29.88 -0.37 1.09
CA ALA A 209 -29.30 -1.11 -0.03
C ALA A 209 -29.31 -0.29 -1.34
N PHE A 210 -30.47 0.29 -1.67
CA PHE A 210 -30.61 1.14 -2.86
C PHE A 210 -29.66 2.35 -2.80
N HIS A 211 -29.65 3.06 -1.68
CA HIS A 211 -28.83 4.24 -1.54
C HIS A 211 -27.33 3.93 -1.47
N LEU A 212 -26.92 2.84 -0.81
CA LEU A 212 -25.53 2.41 -0.78
C LEU A 212 -25.04 2.01 -2.17
N CYS A 213 -25.85 1.26 -2.93
CA CYS A 213 -25.56 0.89 -4.31
C CYS A 213 -25.44 2.13 -5.21
N ARG A 214 -26.40 3.07 -5.10
CA ARG A 214 -26.36 4.36 -5.80
C ARG A 214 -25.07 5.14 -5.53
N GLU A 215 -24.65 5.24 -4.27
CA GLU A 215 -23.42 5.96 -3.91
C GLU A 215 -22.14 5.24 -4.37
N ILE A 216 -22.15 3.90 -4.48
CA ILE A 216 -21.04 3.15 -5.10
C ILE A 216 -20.96 3.49 -6.59
N PHE A 217 -22.09 3.49 -7.30
CA PHE A 217 -22.11 3.89 -8.71
C PHE A 217 -21.67 5.35 -8.90
N ARG A 218 -22.05 6.26 -7.99
CA ARG A 218 -21.55 7.64 -7.97
C ARG A 218 -20.02 7.67 -7.87
N LEU A 219 -19.42 6.91 -6.96
CA LEU A 219 -17.97 6.81 -6.82
C LEU A 219 -17.31 6.28 -8.11
N THR A 220 -17.84 5.20 -8.67
CA THR A 220 -17.36 4.63 -9.93
C THR A 220 -17.46 5.64 -11.07
N LYS A 221 -18.58 6.36 -11.19
CA LYS A 221 -18.81 7.39 -12.20
C LYS A 221 -17.78 8.51 -12.12
N MET A 222 -17.48 9.02 -10.92
CA MET A 222 -16.45 10.06 -10.76
C MET A 222 -15.06 9.59 -11.21
N ILE A 223 -14.70 8.33 -10.95
CA ILE A 223 -13.42 7.75 -11.37
C ILE A 223 -13.39 7.62 -12.89
N VAL A 224 -14.44 7.05 -13.50
CA VAL A 224 -14.54 6.88 -14.96
C VAL A 224 -14.52 8.23 -15.67
N ASP A 225 -15.29 9.22 -15.17
CA ASP A 225 -15.32 10.55 -15.75
C ASP A 225 -13.95 11.24 -15.72
N ALA A 226 -13.17 11.06 -14.65
CA ALA A 226 -11.80 11.58 -14.60
C ALA A 226 -10.94 11.00 -15.74
N HIS A 227 -11.04 9.69 -16.00
CA HIS A 227 -10.36 9.06 -17.14
C HIS A 227 -10.91 9.51 -18.49
N VAL A 228 -12.22 9.76 -18.61
CA VAL A 228 -12.82 10.29 -19.84
C VAL A 228 -12.28 11.69 -20.13
N GLN A 229 -12.22 12.58 -19.14
CA GLN A 229 -11.67 13.94 -19.32
C GLN A 229 -10.20 13.92 -19.73
N PHE A 230 -9.41 12.99 -19.19
CA PHE A 230 -8.04 12.76 -19.63
C PHE A 230 -7.98 12.30 -21.10
N ARG A 231 -8.83 11.34 -21.50
CA ARG A 231 -8.85 10.81 -22.88
C ARG A 231 -9.38 11.80 -23.91
N LEU A 232 -10.23 12.74 -23.50
CA LEU A 232 -10.68 13.87 -24.33
C LEU A 232 -9.61 14.96 -24.48
N GLY A 233 -8.49 14.88 -23.77
CA GLY A 233 -7.42 15.87 -23.83
C GLY A 233 -7.72 17.15 -23.05
N HIS A 234 -8.77 17.19 -22.24
CA HIS A 234 -9.10 18.35 -21.41
C HIS A 234 -8.22 18.47 -20.16
N VAL A 235 -7.62 17.35 -19.72
CA VAL A 235 -6.89 17.23 -18.47
C VAL A 235 -5.59 16.47 -18.72
N ASP A 236 -4.50 16.90 -18.07
CA ASP A 236 -3.20 16.26 -18.17
C ASP A 236 -3.08 14.99 -17.29
N ALA A 237 -2.12 14.11 -17.56
CA ALA A 237 -1.86 12.88 -16.83
C ALA A 237 -1.56 13.13 -15.33
N TYR A 238 -0.82 14.19 -15.00
CA TYR A 238 -0.54 14.55 -13.61
C TYR A 238 -1.80 15.02 -12.87
N GLN A 239 -2.64 15.80 -13.55
CA GLN A 239 -3.93 16.25 -13.02
C GLN A 239 -4.92 15.09 -12.86
N LEU A 240 -4.92 14.11 -13.77
CA LEU A 240 -5.68 12.86 -13.60
C LEU A 240 -5.23 12.13 -12.34
N ALA A 241 -3.92 11.95 -12.15
CA ALA A 241 -3.39 11.26 -10.98
C ALA A 241 -3.75 11.98 -9.66
N ASP A 242 -3.66 13.31 -9.63
CA ASP A 242 -4.08 14.13 -8.48
C ASP A 242 -5.61 14.06 -8.27
N GLY A 243 -6.40 14.06 -9.35
CA GLY A 243 -7.85 13.89 -9.30
C GLY A 243 -8.26 12.54 -8.72
N LEU A 244 -7.58 11.46 -9.10
CA LEU A 244 -7.78 10.12 -8.52
C LEU A 244 -7.38 10.09 -7.04
N GLN A 245 -6.24 10.70 -6.68
CA GLN A 245 -5.82 10.83 -5.29
C GLN A 245 -6.89 11.56 -4.47
N TYR A 246 -7.35 12.71 -4.97
CA TYR A 246 -8.36 13.52 -4.33
C TYR A 246 -9.66 12.74 -4.15
N THR A 247 -10.11 12.04 -5.19
CA THR A 247 -11.32 11.21 -5.19
C THR A 247 -11.26 10.16 -4.08
N PHE A 248 -10.19 9.37 -4.02
CA PHE A 248 -10.05 8.32 -3.00
C PHE A 248 -9.79 8.85 -1.59
N ALA A 249 -9.17 10.03 -1.45
CA ALA A 249 -8.96 10.68 -0.16
C ALA A 249 -10.27 11.27 0.43
N HIS A 250 -11.17 11.75 -0.44
CA HIS A 250 -12.35 12.53 -0.05
C HIS A 250 -13.68 11.87 -0.42
N VAL A 251 -13.73 10.54 -0.52
CA VAL A 251 -14.99 9.80 -0.77
C VAL A 251 -16.11 10.20 0.20
N GLY A 252 -15.80 10.47 1.47
CA GLY A 252 -16.79 10.91 2.45
C GLY A 252 -17.40 12.29 2.19
N GLN A 253 -16.74 13.14 1.40
CA GLN A 253 -17.22 14.47 1.01
C GLN A 253 -17.89 14.42 -0.37
N LEU A 254 -17.29 13.68 -1.31
CA LEU A 254 -17.78 13.56 -2.69
C LEU A 254 -18.99 12.64 -2.82
N THR A 255 -19.14 11.70 -1.88
CA THR A 255 -20.28 10.77 -1.81
C THR A 255 -20.96 10.85 -0.45
N GLY A 256 -22.16 10.30 -0.37
CA GLY A 256 -22.94 10.15 0.86
C GLY A 256 -22.90 8.74 1.47
N MET A 257 -21.95 7.87 1.07
CA MET A 257 -21.95 6.45 1.47
C MET A 257 -22.05 6.22 2.98
N TYR A 258 -21.40 7.06 3.77
CA TYR A 258 -21.37 6.97 5.24
C TYR A 258 -22.74 7.12 5.89
N ARG A 259 -23.69 7.80 5.23
CA ARG A 259 -25.07 7.98 5.71
C ARG A 259 -25.86 6.66 5.69
N TYR A 260 -25.55 5.80 4.72
CA TYR A 260 -26.25 4.52 4.50
C TYR A 260 -25.49 3.31 5.08
N LYS A 261 -24.18 3.49 5.36
CA LYS A 261 -23.37 2.51 6.10
C LYS A 261 -22.27 3.21 6.90
N TYR A 262 -22.55 3.54 8.16
CA TYR A 262 -21.62 4.32 8.99
C TYR A 262 -20.28 3.64 9.29
N ARG A 263 -20.23 2.29 9.27
CA ARG A 263 -18.97 1.53 9.46
C ARG A 263 -17.88 1.92 8.44
N LEU A 264 -18.27 2.48 7.29
CA LEU A 264 -17.39 3.03 6.25
C LEU A 264 -16.50 4.18 6.75
N MET A 265 -16.86 4.83 7.87
CA MET A 265 -15.99 5.82 8.51
C MET A 265 -14.61 5.27 8.88
N ARG A 266 -14.47 3.94 9.05
CA ARG A 266 -13.16 3.29 9.22
C ARG A 266 -12.26 3.53 8.01
N GLN A 267 -12.78 3.36 6.79
CA GLN A 267 -12.04 3.57 5.55
C GLN A 267 -11.75 5.04 5.29
N ILE A 268 -12.73 5.93 5.51
CA ILE A 268 -12.53 7.38 5.36
C ILE A 268 -11.39 7.87 6.26
N ARG A 269 -11.39 7.46 7.54
CA ARG A 269 -10.31 7.81 8.48
C ARG A 269 -8.96 7.26 8.03
N MET A 270 -8.92 6.01 7.56
CA MET A 270 -7.70 5.39 7.05
C MET A 270 -7.15 6.13 5.82
N CYS A 271 -8.01 6.57 4.89
CA CYS A 271 -7.58 7.37 3.74
C CYS A 271 -7.03 8.73 4.16
N LYS A 272 -7.64 9.38 5.17
CA LYS A 272 -7.12 10.62 5.75
C LYS A 272 -5.74 10.41 6.39
N ASP A 273 -5.55 9.31 7.13
CA ASP A 273 -4.26 8.98 7.73
C ASP A 273 -3.18 8.67 6.67
N LEU A 274 -3.55 7.96 5.59
CA LEU A 274 -2.68 7.75 4.43
C LEU A 274 -2.33 9.06 3.72
N LYS A 275 -3.30 9.99 3.60
CA LYS A 275 -3.06 11.32 3.03
C LYS A 275 -1.99 12.07 3.81
N HIS A 276 -2.10 12.09 5.14
CA HIS A 276 -1.10 12.73 5.99
C HIS A 276 0.29 12.09 5.84
N LEU A 277 0.36 10.76 5.81
CA LEU A 277 1.62 10.02 5.63
C LEU A 277 2.29 10.37 4.29
N ILE A 278 1.53 10.33 3.20
CA ILE A 278 2.04 10.55 1.85
C ILE A 278 2.48 12.01 1.67
N TYR A 279 1.63 12.96 2.07
CA TYR A 279 1.88 14.38 1.78
C TYR A 279 3.09 14.91 2.55
N TYR A 280 3.33 14.44 3.77
CA TYR A 280 4.48 14.86 4.56
C TYR A 280 5.81 14.28 4.09
N ARG A 281 5.79 13.16 3.35
CA ARG A 281 6.98 12.65 2.66
C ARG A 281 7.14 13.22 1.26
N PHE A 282 6.03 13.51 0.56
CA PHE A 282 6.05 14.03 -0.80
C PHE A 282 6.42 15.53 -0.86
N ASN A 283 5.87 16.34 0.03
CA ASN A 283 6.09 17.79 0.04
C ASN A 283 7.34 18.19 0.86
N GLN A 284 8.43 17.42 0.75
CA GLN A 284 9.71 17.73 1.39
C GLN A 284 10.67 18.40 0.40
N GLY A 285 11.55 19.27 0.90
CA GLY A 285 12.53 19.97 0.07
C GLY A 285 11.91 21.11 -0.74
N SER A 286 12.13 21.10 -2.05
CA SER A 286 11.67 22.15 -2.99
C SER A 286 10.19 22.09 -3.31
N VAL A 287 9.50 20.99 -2.98
CA VAL A 287 8.07 20.80 -3.27
C VAL A 287 7.23 21.45 -2.18
N GLY A 288 6.54 22.53 -2.54
CA GLY A 288 5.68 23.30 -1.64
C GLY A 288 4.39 22.58 -1.21
N LYS A 289 3.58 23.28 -0.40
CA LYS A 289 2.22 22.84 -0.06
C LYS A 289 1.27 23.26 -1.18
N GLY A 290 0.81 22.30 -1.97
CA GLY A 290 -0.15 22.55 -3.04
C GLY A 290 -0.86 21.28 -3.51
N PRO A 291 -1.81 21.42 -4.45
CA PRO A 291 -2.29 20.29 -5.26
C PRO A 291 -1.15 19.71 -6.12
N GLY A 292 -1.32 18.50 -6.64
CA GLY A 292 -0.30 17.83 -7.48
C GLY A 292 0.30 16.55 -6.87
N VAL A 293 -0.34 15.95 -5.86
CA VAL A 293 0.13 14.71 -5.22
C VAL A 293 -0.61 13.52 -5.82
N GLY A 294 -0.17 13.06 -6.99
CA GLY A 294 -0.81 11.97 -7.75
C GLY A 294 -0.61 10.53 -7.21
N PHE A 295 -0.36 10.33 -5.92
CA PHE A 295 0.00 9.01 -5.37
C PHE A 295 -1.20 8.25 -4.79
N TRP A 296 -2.11 7.81 -5.67
CA TRP A 296 -3.44 7.26 -5.36
C TRP A 296 -3.49 5.78 -4.97
N ALA A 297 -2.46 4.99 -5.29
CA ALA A 297 -2.47 3.54 -5.10
C ALA A 297 -2.77 3.08 -3.66
N PRO A 298 -2.25 3.69 -2.59
CA PRO A 298 -2.57 3.26 -1.22
C PRO A 298 -4.05 3.43 -0.85
N MET A 299 -4.67 4.53 -1.28
CA MET A 299 -6.08 4.82 -0.95
C MET A 299 -7.03 4.01 -1.84
N TRP A 300 -6.70 3.83 -3.12
CA TRP A 300 -7.41 2.90 -4.01
C TRP A 300 -7.54 1.49 -3.41
N ARG A 301 -6.46 0.96 -2.82
CA ARG A 301 -6.48 -0.35 -2.13
C ARG A 301 -7.46 -0.39 -0.97
N VAL A 302 -7.58 0.68 -0.19
CA VAL A 302 -8.54 0.75 0.93
C VAL A 302 -9.97 0.58 0.42
N TRP A 303 -10.31 1.22 -0.69
CA TRP A 303 -11.63 1.14 -1.30
C TRP A 303 -11.91 -0.22 -1.96
N LEU A 304 -10.91 -0.85 -2.58
CA LEU A 304 -11.07 -2.21 -3.10
C LEU A 304 -11.27 -3.26 -1.99
N PHE A 305 -10.54 -3.15 -0.88
CA PHE A 305 -10.79 -4.04 0.27
C PHE A 305 -12.13 -3.78 0.95
N PHE A 306 -12.64 -2.55 0.88
CA PHE A 306 -14.01 -2.26 1.27
C PHE A 306 -15.03 -2.96 0.36
N LEU A 307 -14.87 -2.85 -0.96
CA LEU A 307 -15.76 -3.53 -1.91
C LEU A 307 -15.74 -5.04 -1.70
N ARG A 308 -14.58 -5.66 -1.50
CA ARG A 308 -14.46 -7.09 -1.15
C ARG A 308 -15.37 -7.50 0.02
N GLY A 309 -15.51 -6.65 1.05
CA GLY A 309 -16.33 -6.93 2.22
C GLY A 309 -17.80 -6.52 2.07
N VAL A 310 -18.13 -5.67 1.10
CA VAL A 310 -19.50 -5.17 0.87
C VAL A 310 -20.22 -5.94 -0.24
N THR A 311 -19.51 -6.50 -1.22
CA THR A 311 -20.10 -7.32 -2.28
C THR A 311 -21.02 -8.44 -1.78
N PRO A 312 -20.70 -9.23 -0.71
CA PRO A 312 -21.63 -10.25 -0.22
C PRO A 312 -22.77 -9.67 0.65
N LEU A 313 -22.72 -8.40 1.02
CA LEU A 313 -23.75 -7.74 1.84
C LEU A 313 -24.82 -7.05 0.99
N LEU A 314 -24.43 -6.53 -0.18
CA LEU A 314 -25.31 -5.93 -1.17
C LEU A 314 -25.93 -7.02 -2.04
#